data_AF-A0A183PXX9-F1
#
_entry.id   AF-A0A183PXX9-F1
#
_cell.length_a   1.000
_cell.length_b   1.000
_cell.length_c   1.000
_cell.angle_alpha   90.00
_cell.angle_beta   90.00
_cell.angle_gamma   90.00
#
_symmetry.space_group_name_H-M   'P 1'
#
loop_
_entity.id
_entity.type
_entity.pdbx_description
1 polymer ?
#
loop_
_entity_poly.entity_id
_entity_poly.type
_entity_poly.pdbx_seq_one_letter_code
_entity_poly.pdbx_strand_id
1 'polypeptide(L)'
;MKARAIYANLGHLWCLRDVSLAVKGRTYNASVRAVLPYACETTVFDHRCLRKIADIQWQHHVSNAEVRHRVFRQRDDNATDVTILKHRLRWLGHVLRTSSKRIPRRALFADSGTGWKKRRGGQ
;
A
#
# COMPACT_ATOMS: atom_id res chain seq x y z
N MET A 1 -6.99 -3.04 -6.50
CA MET A 1 -7.85 -4.13 -5.98
C MET A 1 -7.11 -5.27 -5.30
N LYS A 2 -5.96 -5.76 -5.79
CA LYS A 2 -5.26 -6.94 -5.23
C LYS A 2 -4.79 -6.80 -3.77
N ALA A 3 -4.21 -5.67 -3.38
CA ALA A 3 -3.74 -5.45 -2.00
C ALA A 3 -4.87 -5.47 -0.94
N ARG A 4 -6.05 -4.93 -1.28
CA ARG A 4 -7.24 -4.98 -0.42
C ARG A 4 -7.74 -6.40 -0.22
N ALA A 5 -7.75 -7.21 -1.29
CA ALA A 5 -8.13 -8.62 -1.21
C ALA A 5 -7.16 -9.43 -0.35
N ILE A 6 -5.84 -9.23 -0.52
CA ILE A 6 -4.82 -9.88 0.31
C ILE A 6 -4.99 -9.49 1.79
N TYR A 7 -5.22 -8.20 2.07
CA TYR A 7 -5.47 -7.73 3.43
C TYR A 7 -6.75 -8.34 4.04
N ALA A 8 -7.82 -8.45 3.26
CA ALA A 8 -9.08 -9.05 3.70
C ALA A 8 -8.96 -10.57 3.96
N ASN A 9 -8.23 -11.30 3.11
CA ASN A 9 -7.97 -12.72 3.29
C ASN A 9 -7.15 -13.00 4.56
N LEU A 10 -6.26 -12.08 4.93
CA LEU A 10 -5.52 -12.11 6.19
C LEU A 10 -6.31 -11.53 7.37
N GLY A 11 -7.61 -11.28 7.21
CA GLY A 11 -8.52 -10.72 8.21
C GLY A 11 -8.41 -11.37 9.58
N HIS A 12 -8.42 -12.70 9.59
CA HIS A 12 -8.30 -13.52 10.80
C HIS A 12 -6.98 -13.28 11.53
N LEU A 13 -5.87 -13.14 10.80
CA LEU A 13 -4.54 -12.87 11.36
C LEU A 13 -4.50 -11.52 12.11
N TRP A 14 -5.21 -10.51 11.60
CA TRP A 14 -5.26 -9.19 12.25
C TRP A 14 -6.02 -9.22 13.57
N CYS A 15 -7.07 -10.05 13.67
CA CYS A 15 -7.89 -10.20 14.86
C CYS A 15 -7.29 -11.13 15.94
N LEU A 16 -6.32 -11.98 15.60
CA LEU A 16 -5.65 -12.83 16.58
C LEU A 16 -4.84 -11.99 17.57
N ARG A 17 -5.22 -12.02 18.85
CA ARG A 17 -4.49 -11.36 19.95
C ARG A 17 -3.17 -12.02 20.30
N ASP A 18 -3.04 -13.31 19.97
CA ASP A 18 -1.86 -14.13 20.26
C ASP A 18 -0.63 -13.72 19.44
N VAL A 19 -0.86 -13.19 18.22
CA VAL A 19 0.21 -12.79 17.31
C VAL A 19 0.73 -11.40 17.67
N SER A 20 2.03 -11.32 17.95
CA SER A 20 2.69 -10.05 18.26
C SER A 20 2.56 -9.03 17.13
N LEU A 21 2.47 -7.75 17.51
CA LEU A 21 2.36 -6.62 16.59
C LEU A 21 3.50 -6.61 15.55
N ALA A 22 4.70 -7.02 15.94
CA ALA A 22 5.87 -7.11 15.07
C ALA A 22 5.71 -8.17 13.97
N VAL A 23 5.09 -9.32 14.26
CA VAL A 23 4.81 -10.35 13.25
C VAL A 23 3.75 -9.87 12.28
N LYS A 24 2.69 -9.22 12.77
CA LYS A 24 1.66 -8.60 11.91
C LYS A 24 2.25 -7.53 10.99
N GLY A 25 3.14 -6.69 11.50
CA GLY A 25 3.86 -5.68 10.71
C GLY A 25 4.70 -6.29 9.59
N ARG A 26 5.44 -7.38 9.86
CA ARG A 26 6.24 -8.09 8.85
C ARG A 26 5.37 -8.72 7.76
N THR A 27 4.30 -9.41 8.13
CA THR A 27 3.37 -10.03 7.16
C THR A 27 2.69 -8.99 6.29
N TYR A 28 2.30 -7.85 6.88
CA TYR A 28 1.74 -6.71 6.15
C TYR A 28 2.74 -6.15 5.13
N ASN A 29 4.00 -5.95 5.54
CA ASN A 29 5.04 -5.45 4.66
C ASN A 29 5.31 -6.38 3.47
N ALA A 30 5.47 -7.68 3.75
CA ALA A 30 5.79 -8.69 2.74
C ALA A 30 4.63 -8.95 1.75
N SER A 31 3.38 -8.94 2.22
CA SER A 31 2.23 -9.36 1.41
C SER A 31 1.49 -8.17 0.81
N VAL A 32 1.17 -7.17 1.64
CA VAL A 32 0.30 -6.05 1.25
C VAL A 32 1.14 -4.92 0.68
N ARG A 33 2.18 -4.47 1.41
CA ARG A 33 3.02 -3.35 0.99
C ARG A 33 3.82 -3.68 -0.26
N ALA A 34 4.29 -4.92 -0.44
CA ALA A 34 5.00 -5.34 -1.66
C ALA A 34 4.13 -5.26 -2.93
N VAL A 35 2.85 -5.62 -2.83
CA VAL A 35 1.89 -5.71 -3.97
C VAL A 35 1.17 -4.38 -4.21
N LEU A 36 1.32 -3.39 -3.33
CA LEU A 36 0.71 -2.07 -3.45
C LEU A 36 1.30 -1.28 -4.65
N PRO A 37 0.53 -0.96 -5.71
CA PRO A 37 0.98 -0.08 -6.80
C PRO A 37 0.91 1.41 -6.37
N TYR A 38 1.65 2.27 -7.07
CA TYR A 38 1.99 3.66 -6.67
C TYR A 38 0.80 4.65 -6.64
N ALA A 39 0.98 5.71 -5.83
CA ALA A 39 0.27 7.01 -5.77
C ALA A 39 -1.19 7.10 -5.25
N CYS A 40 -1.42 8.15 -4.46
CA CYS A 40 -2.64 8.73 -3.88
C CYS A 40 -3.57 7.86 -3.00
N GLU A 41 -3.89 6.62 -3.37
CA GLU A 41 -4.73 5.74 -2.52
C GLU A 41 -3.94 5.04 -1.41
N THR A 42 -2.61 5.06 -1.53
CA THR A 42 -1.69 4.24 -0.77
C THR A 42 -1.45 4.77 0.63
N THR A 43 -1.41 6.08 0.86
CA THR A 43 -1.14 6.66 2.19
C THR A 43 -2.34 6.52 3.12
N VAL A 44 -3.55 6.79 2.61
CA VAL A 44 -4.79 6.68 3.39
C VAL A 44 -5.09 5.22 3.71
N PHE A 45 -4.93 4.32 2.74
CA PHE A 45 -5.13 2.89 2.96
C PHE A 45 -4.06 2.31 3.90
N ASP A 46 -2.80 2.67 3.71
CA ASP A 46 -1.69 2.23 4.57
C ASP A 46 -1.88 2.68 6.01
N HIS A 47 -2.17 3.96 6.24
CA HIS A 47 -2.44 4.46 7.60
C HIS A 47 -3.67 3.81 8.23
N ARG A 48 -4.73 3.55 7.45
CA ARG A 48 -5.93 2.88 7.94
C ARG A 48 -5.65 1.43 8.34
N CYS A 49 -4.90 0.69 7.54
CA CYS A 49 -4.51 -0.69 7.84
C CYS A 49 -3.57 -0.75 9.04
N LEU A 50 -2.56 0.12 9.11
CA LEU A 50 -1.60 0.16 10.22
C LEU A 50 -2.28 0.51 11.56
N ARG A 51 -3.20 1.46 11.58
CA ARG A 51 -3.99 1.77 12.79
C ARG A 51 -4.83 0.58 13.24
N LYS A 52 -5.42 -0.18 12.31
CA LYS A 52 -6.20 -1.38 12.62
C LYS A 52 -5.33 -2.53 13.12
N ILE A 53 -4.12 -2.69 12.58
CA ILE A 53 -3.14 -3.68 13.05
C ILE A 53 -2.61 -3.33 14.45
N ALA A 54 -2.36 -2.06 14.71
CA ALA A 54 -1.90 -1.53 15.98
C ALA A 54 -3.01 -1.37 17.04
N ASP A 55 -4.25 -1.73 16.70
CA ASP A 55 -5.45 -1.56 17.55
C ASP A 55 -5.64 -0.12 18.06
N ILE A 56 -5.24 0.87 17.26
CA ILE A 56 -5.33 2.29 17.61
C ILE A 56 -6.71 2.80 17.23
N GLN A 57 -7.56 2.98 18.24
CA GLN A 57 -8.86 3.63 18.09
C GLN A 57 -8.72 5.12 17.74
N TRP A 58 -9.73 5.69 17.09
CA TRP A 58 -9.73 7.09 16.63
C TRP A 58 -9.49 8.10 17.76
N GLN A 59 -9.93 7.82 18.99
CA GLN A 59 -9.70 8.72 20.13
C GLN A 59 -8.24 8.80 20.59
N HIS A 60 -7.41 7.83 20.20
CA HIS A 60 -5.97 7.92 20.45
C HIS A 60 -5.39 8.88 19.42
N HIS A 61 -5.16 10.13 19.83
CA HIS A 61 -4.58 11.20 19.00
C HIS A 61 -3.10 10.95 18.68
N VAL A 62 -2.83 9.85 17.98
CA VAL A 62 -1.50 9.34 17.65
C VAL A 62 -1.17 9.71 16.21
N SER A 63 -0.05 10.42 16.06
CA SER A 63 0.53 10.81 14.79
C SER A 63 0.81 9.60 13.90
N ASN A 64 0.63 9.72 12.58
CA ASN A 64 0.85 8.61 11.63
C ASN A 64 2.29 8.06 11.69
N ALA A 65 3.27 8.93 11.99
CA ALA A 65 4.66 8.53 12.19
C ALA A 65 4.83 7.60 13.40
N GLU A 66 4.17 7.91 14.52
CA GLU A 66 4.19 7.09 15.74
C GLU A 66 3.47 5.75 15.53
N VAL A 67 2.37 5.73 14.76
CA VAL A 67 1.70 4.48 14.38
C VAL A 67 2.66 3.55 13.62
N ARG A 68 3.39 4.10 12.64
CA ARG A 68 4.41 3.33 11.90
C ARG A 68 5.53 2.85 12.82
N HIS A 69 6.02 3.72 13.69
CA HIS A 69 7.07 3.39 14.65
C HIS A 69 6.66 2.24 15.59
N ARG A 70 5.40 2.22 16.05
CA ARG A 70 4.87 1.14 16.89
C ARG A 70 4.73 -0.19 16.15
N VAL A 71 4.28 -0.18 14.90
CA VAL A 71 4.07 -1.40 14.11
C VAL A 71 5.38 -2.03 13.68
N PHE A 72 6.34 -1.21 13.26
CA PHE A 72 7.56 -1.70 12.64
C PHE A 72 8.80 -1.65 13.54
N ARG A 73 8.68 -1.06 14.75
CA ARG A 73 9.68 -1.03 15.84
C ARG A 73 11.12 -1.10 15.33
N GLN A 74 11.68 0.07 15.02
CA GLN A 74 13.07 0.32 14.59
C GLN A 74 13.99 -0.91 14.64
N ARG A 75 13.99 -1.71 13.57
CA ARG A 75 15.13 -2.56 13.24
C ARG A 75 15.32 -2.83 11.75
N ASP A 76 14.26 -2.80 10.93
CA ASP A 76 14.36 -3.25 9.53
C ASP A 76 13.50 -2.51 8.49
N ASP A 77 12.87 -1.38 8.85
CA ASP A 77 12.09 -0.60 7.87
C ASP A 77 12.95 0.00 6.78
N ASN A 78 14.14 0.51 7.13
CA ASN A 78 14.99 1.16 6.14
C ASN A 78 15.51 0.14 5.12
N ALA A 79 16.00 -1.02 5.56
CA ALA A 79 16.54 -2.03 4.64
C ALA A 79 15.45 -2.62 3.73
N THR A 80 14.27 -2.90 4.28
CA THR A 80 13.18 -3.49 3.50
C THR A 80 12.53 -2.46 2.58
N ASP A 81 12.28 -1.24 3.06
CA ASP A 81 11.71 -0.17 2.25
C ASP A 81 12.70 0.27 1.15
N VAL A 82 14.00 0.38 1.44
CA VAL A 82 15.03 0.66 0.43
C VAL A 82 15.13 -0.46 -0.60
N THR A 83 15.03 -1.73 -0.20
CA THR A 83 15.07 -2.87 -1.14
C THR A 83 13.83 -2.90 -2.04
N ILE A 84 12.66 -2.69 -1.45
CA ILE A 84 11.38 -2.58 -2.17
C ILE A 84 11.44 -1.38 -3.12
N LEU A 85 11.91 -0.22 -2.66
CA LEU A 85 12.07 1.00 -3.46
C LEU A 85 13.07 0.79 -4.60
N LYS A 86 14.20 0.13 -4.35
CA LYS A 86 15.22 -0.18 -5.38
C LYS A 86 14.68 -1.16 -6.42
N HIS A 87 13.90 -2.16 -6.03
CA HIS A 87 13.23 -3.05 -6.98
C HIS A 87 12.20 -2.28 -7.82
N ARG A 88 11.43 -1.38 -7.19
CA ARG A 88 10.45 -0.53 -7.87
C ARG A 88 11.07 0.47 -8.83
N LEU A 89 12.18 1.12 -8.45
CA LEU A 89 12.93 2.03 -9.31
C LEU A 89 13.57 1.28 -10.49
N ARG A 90 14.02 0.04 -10.29
CA ARG A 90 14.47 -0.83 -11.39
C ARG A 90 13.34 -1.18 -12.34
N TRP A 91 12.16 -1.54 -11.81
CA TRP A 91 10.96 -1.79 -12.62
C TRP A 91 10.52 -0.54 -13.39
N LEU A 92 10.49 0.62 -12.72
CA LEU A 92 10.16 1.90 -13.34
C LEU A 92 11.16 2.24 -14.44
N GLY A 93 12.47 2.11 -14.17
CA GLY A 93 13.51 2.28 -15.18
C GLY A 93 13.37 1.31 -16.34
N HIS A 94 12.92 0.08 -16.11
CA HIS A 94 12.61 -0.88 -17.18
C HIS A 94 11.42 -0.42 -18.03
N VAL A 95 10.33 0.05 -17.40
CA VAL A 95 9.16 0.60 -18.11
C VAL A 95 9.52 1.86 -18.90
N LEU A 96 10.37 2.74 -18.35
CA LEU A 96 10.88 3.95 -18.99
C LEU A 96 11.90 3.69 -20.10
N ARG A 97 12.48 2.48 -20.19
CA ARG A 97 13.30 2.06 -21.35
C ARG A 97 12.51 1.30 -22.40
N THR A 98 11.31 0.83 -22.04
CA THR A 98 10.39 0.16 -22.96
C THR A 98 9.82 1.17 -23.97
N SER A 99 9.60 0.72 -25.22
CA SER A 99 9.00 1.54 -26.30
C SER A 99 7.68 2.17 -25.88
N SER A 100 7.44 3.41 -26.31
CA SER A 100 6.21 4.19 -26.06
C SER A 100 4.94 3.50 -26.54
N LYS A 101 5.03 2.52 -27.45
CA LYS A 101 3.88 1.75 -27.94
C LYS A 101 3.41 0.68 -26.96
N ARG A 102 4.25 0.26 -26.01
CA ARG A 102 3.95 -0.86 -25.10
C ARG A 102 3.03 -0.38 -23.97
N ILE A 103 2.03 -1.20 -23.69
CA ILE A 103 0.94 -0.97 -22.73
C ILE A 103 1.45 -0.49 -21.34
N PRO A 104 2.53 -1.04 -20.74
CA PRO A 104 2.98 -0.61 -19.41
C PRO A 104 3.45 0.85 -19.37
N ARG A 105 4.11 1.33 -20.43
CA ARG A 105 4.55 2.73 -20.53
C ARG A 105 3.37 3.65 -20.86
N ARG A 106 2.47 3.23 -21.74
CA ARG A 106 1.23 3.97 -22.01
C ARG A 106 0.38 4.13 -20.76
N ALA A 107 0.22 3.07 -19.96
CA ALA A 107 -0.54 3.12 -18.72
C ALA A 107 0.10 4.03 -17.65
N LEU A 108 1.44 4.09 -17.61
CA LEU A 108 2.17 4.96 -16.68
C LEU A 108 2.00 6.46 -16.99
N PHE A 109 1.92 6.81 -18.28
CA PHE A 109 1.78 8.20 -18.75
C PHE A 109 0.35 8.55 -19.21
N ALA A 110 -0.61 7.63 -19.08
CA ALA A 110 -2.02 7.89 -19.36
C ALA A 110 -2.63 8.61 -18.16
N ASP A 111 -2.32 9.90 -18.00
CA ASP A 111 -3.09 10.79 -17.15
C ASP A 111 -4.18 11.48 -18.00
N SER A 112 -5.44 11.24 -17.60
CA SER A 112 -6.62 12.11 -17.75
C SER A 112 -7.00 12.73 -19.11
N GLY A 113 -6.73 12.08 -20.25
CA GLY A 113 -7.32 12.45 -21.54
C GLY A 113 -8.62 11.69 -21.84
N THR A 114 -9.77 12.38 -21.84
CA THR A 114 -11.12 11.94 -22.27
C THR A 114 -12.02 11.23 -21.24
N GLY A 115 -12.80 12.06 -20.52
CA GLY A 115 -14.26 11.97 -20.62
C GLY A 115 -14.99 10.85 -19.88
N TRP A 116 -14.84 10.73 -18.55
CA TRP A 116 -15.87 10.08 -17.73
C TRP A 116 -17.09 11.00 -17.59
N LYS A 117 -17.89 11.14 -18.66
CA LYS A 117 -19.24 11.72 -18.56
C LYS A 117 -20.17 10.68 -17.96
N LYS A 118 -20.43 10.81 -16.66
CA LYS A 118 -21.48 10.08 -15.93
C LYS A 118 -22.81 10.30 -16.66
N ARG A 119 -23.36 9.27 -17.33
CA ARG A 119 -24.74 9.34 -17.83
C ARG A 119 -25.65 9.45 -16.61
N ARG A 120 -26.26 10.64 -16.43
CA ARG A 120 -27.37 10.82 -15.48
C ARG A 120 -28.53 9.96 -16.01
N GLY A 121 -28.98 9.00 -15.20
CA GLY A 121 -30.20 8.26 -15.46
C GLY A 121 -31.38 9.24 -15.45
N GLY A 122 -32.24 9.10 -16.46
CA GLY A 122 -33.47 9.85 -16.60
C GLY A 122 -34.50 9.43 -15.56
N GLN A 123 -35.40 10.36 -15.27
CA GLN A 123 -36.60 10.22 -14.46
C GLN A 123 -37.66 9.41 -15.22
#